data_AF-A0A516SB70-F1
#
_entry.id   AF-A0A516SB70-F1
#
_cell.length_a   1.000
_cell.length_b   1.000
_cell.length_c   1.000
_cell.angle_alpha   90.00
_cell.angle_beta   90.00
_cell.angle_gamma   90.00
#
_symmetry.space_group_name_H-M   'P 1'
#
loop_
_entity.id
_entity.type
_entity.pdbx_description
1 polymer ?
#
loop_
_entity_poly.entity_id
_entity_poly.type
_entity_poly.pdbx_seq_one_letter_code
_entity_poly.pdbx_strand_id
1 'polypeptide(L)'
;MWNKHEGHREARRAGLHHGGDEGPGISRRRYGRGFRYLDAAGQAIKNPAELRRFRSLALPPAWREVWINPDPLGHIQATARDARHRKQYRYHPSWQTWRSERKFERLLAFAEVLPRLRAQLAADLKTGGDLPGGGGAA
;
A
#
# COMPACT_ATOMS: atom_id res chain seq x y z
N MET A 1 5.28 -9.79 10.54
CA MET A 1 5.35 -10.15 9.11
C MET A 1 3.94 -10.05 8.54
N TRP A 2 3.70 -9.12 7.61
CA TRP A 2 2.37 -8.92 7.00
C TRP A 2 2.05 -10.14 6.13
N ASN A 3 1.05 -10.93 6.51
CA ASN A 3 0.76 -12.18 5.80
C ASN A 3 -0.14 -11.88 4.59
N LYS A 4 0.34 -12.20 3.39
CA LYS A 4 -0.31 -11.90 2.09
C LYS A 4 -1.78 -12.39 2.02
N HIS A 5 -2.13 -13.40 2.82
CA HIS A 5 -3.48 -13.95 2.95
C HIS A 5 -4.45 -13.10 3.80
N GLU A 6 -3.95 -12.27 4.72
CA GLU A 6 -4.77 -11.41 5.57
C GLU A 6 -5.39 -10.31 4.71
N GLY A 7 -4.59 -9.56 3.95
CA GLY A 7 -5.04 -8.48 3.07
C GLY A 7 -6.14 -8.87 2.07
N HIS A 8 -6.10 -10.11 1.56
CA HIS A 8 -7.11 -10.62 0.63
C HIS A 8 -8.50 -10.82 1.28
N ARG A 9 -8.54 -11.33 2.52
CA ARG A 9 -9.79 -11.49 3.29
C ARG A 9 -10.32 -10.15 3.76
N GLU A 10 -9.42 -9.25 4.14
CA GLU A 10 -9.74 -7.89 4.57
C GLU A 10 -10.39 -7.07 3.45
N ALA A 11 -9.85 -7.12 2.23
CA ALA A 11 -10.40 -6.37 1.09
C ALA A 11 -11.83 -6.83 0.76
N ARG A 12 -12.06 -8.15 0.73
CA ARG A 12 -13.39 -8.72 0.48
C ARG A 12 -14.43 -8.28 1.49
N ARG A 13 -14.07 -8.16 2.77
CA ARG A 13 -14.98 -7.67 3.83
C ARG A 13 -15.40 -6.22 3.63
N ALA A 14 -14.55 -5.42 2.99
CA ALA A 14 -14.87 -4.05 2.58
C ALA A 14 -15.58 -3.98 1.20
N GLY A 15 -15.94 -5.12 0.61
CA GLY A 15 -16.51 -5.20 -0.75
C GLY A 15 -15.50 -4.91 -1.87
N LEU A 16 -14.19 -5.01 -1.59
CA LEU A 16 -13.11 -4.66 -2.50
C LEU A 16 -12.37 -5.90 -3.02
N HIS A 17 -11.84 -5.79 -4.23
CA HIS A 17 -11.03 -6.82 -4.85
C HIS A 17 -9.55 -6.65 -4.51
N HIS A 18 -8.91 -7.77 -4.20
CA HIS A 18 -7.50 -7.80 -3.87
C HIS A 18 -6.65 -8.13 -5.10
N GLY A 19 -5.80 -7.19 -5.53
CA GLY A 19 -4.89 -7.32 -6.66
C GLY A 19 -3.84 -6.20 -6.67
N GLY A 20 -2.77 -6.39 -7.43
CA GLY A 20 -1.65 -5.44 -7.55
C GLY A 20 -1.40 -5.02 -8.99
N ASP A 21 -0.34 -4.23 -9.18
CA ASP A 21 0.10 -3.69 -10.46
C ASP A 21 0.90 -4.68 -11.32
N GLU A 22 0.84 -5.97 -11.00
CA GLU A 22 1.50 -7.06 -11.74
C GLU A 22 0.68 -7.50 -12.97
N GLY A 23 -0.59 -7.09 -13.07
CA GLY A 23 -1.49 -7.43 -14.17
C GLY A 23 -1.71 -6.28 -15.17
N PRO A 24 -2.43 -6.56 -16.27
CA PRO A 24 -2.85 -5.54 -17.23
C PRO A 24 -3.56 -4.40 -16.53
N GLY A 25 -3.22 -3.16 -16.88
CA GLY A 25 -3.88 -2.00 -16.33
C GLY A 25 -3.72 -0.77 -17.18
N ILE A 26 -4.18 0.35 -16.64
CA ILE A 26 -4.30 1.60 -17.37
C ILE A 26 -3.07 2.45 -17.10
N SER A 27 -2.39 2.87 -18.17
CA SER A 27 -1.21 3.73 -18.04
C SER A 27 -1.58 5.20 -18.21
N ARG A 28 -0.88 6.08 -17.50
CA ARG A 28 -1.00 7.54 -17.66
C ARG A 28 0.26 8.09 -18.32
N ARG A 29 0.11 8.78 -19.46
CA ARG A 29 1.22 9.42 -20.18
C ARG A 29 0.98 10.92 -20.34
N ARG A 30 2.05 11.71 -20.31
CA ARG A 30 2.00 13.15 -20.63
C ARG A 30 1.56 13.32 -22.08
N TYR A 31 0.65 14.27 -22.32
CA TYR A 31 0.18 14.60 -23.67
C TYR A 31 -0.20 16.09 -23.72
N GLY A 32 0.58 16.88 -24.46
CA GLY A 32 0.45 18.34 -24.48
C GLY A 32 0.52 18.93 -23.07
N ARG A 33 -0.46 19.77 -22.71
CA ARG A 33 -0.57 20.39 -21.37
C ARG A 33 -1.11 19.44 -20.29
N GLY A 34 -1.52 18.22 -20.63
CA GLY A 34 -2.22 17.32 -19.73
C GLY A 34 -1.71 15.88 -19.77
N PHE A 35 -2.63 14.95 -19.55
CA PHE A 35 -2.39 13.52 -19.55
C PHE A 35 -3.38 12.79 -20.45
N ARG A 36 -2.91 11.73 -21.08
CA ARG A 36 -3.72 10.72 -21.75
C ARG A 36 -3.65 9.42 -20.97
N TYR A 37 -4.76 8.69 -20.96
CA TYR A 37 -4.87 7.37 -20.35
C TYR A 37 -4.95 6.33 -21.45
N LEU A 38 -4.16 5.27 -21.32
CA LEU A 38 -4.10 4.18 -22.29
C LEU A 38 -4.46 2.88 -21.60
N ASP A 39 -5.21 2.02 -22.27
CA ASP A 39 -5.46 0.67 -21.81
C ASP A 39 -4.20 -0.22 -21.90
N ALA A 40 -4.36 -1.50 -21.56
CA ALA A 40 -3.26 -2.47 -21.60
C ALA A 40 -2.73 -2.74 -23.02
N ALA A 41 -3.52 -2.47 -24.06
CA ALA A 41 -3.10 -2.57 -25.45
C ALA A 41 -2.43 -1.27 -25.95
N GLY A 42 -2.37 -0.22 -25.12
CA GLY A 42 -1.84 1.08 -25.49
C GLY A 42 -2.85 1.98 -26.22
N GLN A 43 -4.10 1.57 -26.34
CA GLN A 43 -5.15 2.34 -26.99
C GLN A 43 -5.69 3.43 -26.05
N ALA A 44 -5.96 4.60 -26.61
CA ALA A 44 -6.44 5.74 -25.84
C ALA A 44 -7.85 5.53 -25.31
N ILE A 45 -8.01 5.64 -23.98
CA ILE A 45 -9.30 5.59 -23.32
C ILE A 45 -10.00 6.94 -23.49
N LYS A 46 -11.22 6.92 -24.03
CA LYS A 46 -12.03 8.12 -24.31
C LYS A 46 -13.31 8.20 -23.48
N ASN A 47 -13.67 7.14 -22.78
CA ASN A 47 -14.89 7.10 -21.98
C ASN A 47 -14.87 8.20 -20.90
N PRO A 48 -15.80 9.17 -20.93
CA PRO A 48 -15.80 10.28 -19.97
C PRO A 48 -15.92 9.84 -18.51
N ALA A 49 -16.65 8.75 -18.21
CA ALA A 49 -16.82 8.25 -16.85
C ALA A 49 -15.50 7.72 -16.28
N GLU A 50 -14.78 6.93 -17.08
CA GLU A 50 -13.46 6.42 -16.72
C GLU A 50 -12.45 7.55 -16.55
N LEU A 51 -12.42 8.50 -17.48
CA LEU A 51 -11.54 9.67 -17.40
C LEU A 51 -11.80 10.51 -16.14
N ARG A 52 -13.06 10.67 -15.72
CA ARG A 52 -13.39 11.32 -14.44
C ARG A 52 -12.82 10.54 -13.26
N ARG A 53 -13.01 9.21 -13.23
CA ARG A 53 -12.45 8.33 -12.18
C ARG A 53 -10.92 8.45 -12.09
N PHE A 54 -10.21 8.39 -13.21
CA PHE A 54 -8.75 8.46 -13.18
C PHE A 54 -8.24 9.80 -12.67
N ARG A 55 -8.93 10.90 -13.04
CA ARG A 55 -8.60 12.24 -12.56
C ARG A 55 -8.88 12.42 -11.08
N SER A 56 -9.96 11.82 -10.55
CA SER A 56 -10.30 11.91 -9.12
C SER A 56 -9.29 11.20 -8.21
N LEU A 57 -8.42 10.32 -8.76
CA LEU A 57 -7.32 9.72 -8.00
C LEU A 57 -6.24 10.74 -7.57
N ALA A 58 -6.27 11.97 -8.11
CA ALA A 58 -5.37 13.06 -7.75
C ALA A 58 -3.89 12.63 -7.73
N LEU A 59 -3.47 11.93 -8.80
CA LEU A 59 -2.10 11.45 -8.95
C LEU A 59 -1.16 12.64 -9.26
N PRO A 60 -0.13 12.88 -8.44
CA PRO A 60 0.80 13.98 -8.65
C PRO A 60 1.37 14.02 -10.07
N PRO A 61 1.54 15.20 -10.69
CA PRO A 61 2.02 15.30 -12.07
C PRO A 61 3.47 14.82 -12.29
N ALA A 62 4.27 14.74 -11.22
CA ALA A 62 5.66 14.30 -11.25
C ALA A 62 5.82 12.76 -11.21
N TRP A 63 4.75 12.03 -10.89
CA TRP A 63 4.80 10.56 -10.81
C TRP A 63 4.95 9.94 -12.20
N ARG A 64 5.87 8.97 -12.29
CA ARG A 64 6.21 8.19 -13.48
C ARG A 64 5.75 6.74 -13.32
N GLU A 65 5.78 5.95 -14.40
CA GLU A 65 5.38 4.53 -14.39
C GLU A 65 4.02 4.31 -13.72
N VAL A 66 3.06 5.19 -14.06
CA VAL A 66 1.74 5.15 -13.44
C VAL A 66 0.97 3.96 -14.00
N TRP A 67 0.52 3.09 -13.10
CA TRP A 67 -0.46 2.05 -13.33
C TRP A 67 -1.74 2.39 -12.56
N ILE A 68 -2.88 2.29 -13.22
CA ILE A 68 -4.21 2.49 -12.64
C ILE A 68 -5.00 1.20 -12.80
N ASN A 69 -5.66 0.79 -11.73
CA ASN A 69 -6.46 -0.43 -11.71
C ASN A 69 -7.70 -0.25 -12.61
N PRO A 70 -7.93 -1.14 -13.58
CA PRO A 70 -9.15 -1.12 -14.40
C PRO A 70 -10.41 -1.31 -13.55
N ASP A 71 -10.31 -2.06 -12.46
CA ASP A 71 -11.42 -2.30 -11.53
C ASP A 71 -11.58 -1.14 -10.53
N PRO A 72 -12.72 -0.43 -10.52
CA PRO A 72 -12.99 0.63 -9.54
C PRO A 72 -13.09 0.10 -8.10
N LEU A 73 -13.36 -1.19 -7.89
CA LEU A 73 -13.44 -1.83 -6.57
C LEU A 73 -12.11 -2.47 -6.13
N GLY A 74 -11.03 -2.29 -6.90
CA GLY A 74 -9.70 -2.72 -6.48
C GLY A 74 -9.21 -1.95 -5.26
N HIS A 75 -8.77 -2.66 -4.21
CA HIS A 75 -8.29 -2.01 -2.98
C HIS A 75 -7.07 -1.08 -3.22
N ILE A 76 -6.20 -1.44 -4.18
CA ILE A 76 -5.22 -0.52 -4.78
C ILE A 76 -5.83 0.02 -6.07
N GLN A 77 -5.95 1.34 -6.15
CA GLN A 77 -6.46 2.05 -7.31
C GLN A 77 -5.36 2.52 -8.26
N ALA A 78 -4.17 2.83 -7.75
CA ALA A 78 -3.02 3.14 -8.59
C ALA A 78 -1.69 2.87 -7.91
N THR A 79 -0.66 2.63 -8.72
CA THR A 79 0.74 2.64 -8.32
C THR A 79 1.55 3.55 -9.24
N ALA A 80 2.68 4.04 -8.76
CA ALA A 80 3.60 4.84 -9.54
C ALA A 80 5.00 4.88 -8.91
N ARG A 81 5.96 5.48 -9.62
CA ARG A 81 7.26 5.91 -9.08
C ARG A 81 7.27 7.41 -8.84
N ASP A 82 7.71 7.84 -7.66
CA ASP A 82 7.97 9.25 -7.40
C ASP A 82 9.31 9.73 -7.99
N ALA A 83 9.65 11.01 -7.78
CA ALA A 83 10.90 11.60 -8.27
C ALA A 83 12.17 10.95 -7.67
N ARG A 84 12.05 10.21 -6.57
CA ARG A 84 13.13 9.45 -5.94
C ARG A 84 13.05 7.95 -6.27
N HIS A 85 12.29 7.58 -7.31
CA HIS A 85 12.07 6.19 -7.74
C HIS A 85 11.42 5.26 -6.70
N ARG A 86 10.80 5.82 -5.65
CA ARG A 86 10.09 5.02 -4.65
C ARG A 86 8.72 4.66 -5.18
N LYS A 87 8.27 3.43 -4.91
CA LYS A 87 6.93 2.97 -5.27
C LYS A 87 5.90 3.68 -4.38
N GLN A 88 4.94 4.33 -5.02
CA GLN A 88 3.83 5.04 -4.37
C GLN A 88 2.53 4.32 -4.68
N TYR A 89 1.58 4.38 -3.74
CA TYR A 89 0.29 3.72 -3.83
C TYR A 89 -0.85 4.73 -3.64
N ARG A 90 -1.93 4.55 -4.40
CA ARG A 90 -3.25 5.10 -4.07
C ARG A 90 -4.18 3.95 -3.77
N TYR A 91 -4.80 4.00 -2.61
CA TYR A 91 -5.80 3.02 -2.17
C TYR A 91 -7.21 3.53 -2.43
N HIS A 92 -8.15 2.60 -2.55
CA HIS A 92 -9.57 2.92 -2.51
C HIS A 92 -9.92 3.61 -1.17
N PRO A 93 -10.74 4.67 -1.14
CA PRO A 93 -11.08 5.36 0.10
C PRO A 93 -11.62 4.42 1.19
N SER A 94 -12.55 3.52 0.84
CA SER A 94 -13.12 2.55 1.79
C SER A 94 -12.08 1.58 2.38
N TRP A 95 -10.98 1.31 1.67
CA TRP A 95 -9.88 0.50 2.21
C TRP A 95 -9.16 1.23 3.34
N GLN A 96 -8.99 2.55 3.23
CA GLN A 96 -8.32 3.35 4.26
C GLN A 96 -9.15 3.38 5.55
N THR A 97 -10.47 3.60 5.43
CA THR A 97 -11.39 3.59 6.58
C THR A 97 -11.33 2.25 7.32
N TRP A 98 -11.52 1.16 6.58
CA TRP A 98 -11.53 -0.19 7.15
C TRP A 98 -10.19 -0.58 7.81
N ARG A 99 -9.06 -0.24 7.19
CA ARG A 99 -7.72 -0.50 7.76
C ARG A 99 -7.42 0.36 8.98
N SER A 100 -7.95 1.59 9.04
CA SER A 100 -7.72 2.50 10.16
C SER A 100 -8.39 2.00 11.45
N GLU A 101 -9.63 1.52 11.36
CA GLU A 101 -10.38 0.95 12.48
C GLU A 101 -9.67 -0.28 13.07
N ARG A 102 -9.24 -1.22 12.21
CA ARG A 102 -8.55 -2.44 12.63
C ARG A 102 -7.15 -2.23 13.21
N LYS A 103 -6.43 -1.21 12.75
CA LYS A 103 -5.09 -0.91 13.30
C LYS A 103 -5.21 -0.43 14.75
N PHE A 104 -6.30 0.25 15.10
CA PHE A 104 -6.54 0.73 16.46
C PHE A 104 -6.70 -0.43 17.45
N GLU A 105 -7.47 -1.46 17.08
CA GLU A 105 -7.68 -2.66 17.93
C GLU A 105 -6.36 -3.38 18.28
N ARG A 106 -5.47 -3.56 17.29
CA ARG A 106 -4.16 -4.19 17.52
C ARG A 106 -3.26 -3.37 18.43
N LEU A 107 -3.37 -2.04 18.44
CA LEU A 107 -2.61 -1.17 19.34
C LEU A 107 -3.08 -1.34 20.80
N LEU A 108 -4.38 -1.51 21.02
CA LEU A 108 -4.92 -1.77 22.36
C LEU A 108 -4.40 -3.10 22.91
N ALA A 109 -4.49 -4.18 22.13
CA ALA A 109 -3.96 -5.48 22.52
C ALA A 109 -2.43 -5.44 22.79
N PHE A 110 -1.68 -4.64 22.03
CA PHE A 110 -0.25 -4.43 22.30
C PHE A 110 0.00 -3.65 23.59
N ALA A 111 -0.81 -2.63 23.88
CA ALA A 111 -0.70 -1.83 25.08
C ALA A 111 -0.90 -2.67 26.35
N GLU A 112 -1.79 -3.66 26.32
CA GLU A 112 -2.02 -4.60 27.42
C GLU A 112 -0.78 -5.46 27.75
N VAL A 113 -0.01 -5.84 26.73
CA VAL A 113 1.20 -6.68 26.88
C VAL A 113 2.44 -5.85 27.24
N LEU A 114 2.41 -4.55 26.99
CA LEU A 114 3.54 -3.63 27.15
C LEU A 114 4.18 -3.63 28.55
N PRO A 115 3.42 -3.66 29.67
CA PRO A 115 4.02 -3.68 31.00
C PRO A 115 4.87 -4.93 31.25
N ARG A 116 4.38 -6.10 30.83
CA ARG A 116 5.09 -7.37 30.97
C ARG A 116 6.38 -7.39 30.13
N LEU A 117 6.30 -6.90 28.90
CA LEU A 117 7.48 -6.77 28.02
C LEU A 117 8.54 -5.87 28.64
N ARG A 118 8.15 -4.72 29.22
CA ARG A 118 9.06 -3.80 29.90
C ARG A 118 9.72 -4.43 31.13
N ALA A 119 8.96 -5.18 31.92
CA ALA A 119 9.49 -5.87 33.10
C ALA A 119 10.55 -6.91 32.71
N GLN A 120 10.28 -7.70 31.66
CA GLN A 120 11.24 -8.68 31.14
C GLN A 120 12.51 -8.00 30.62
N LEU A 121 12.36 -6.96 29.79
CA LEU A 121 13.50 -6.21 29.26
C LEU A 121 14.37 -5.62 30.38
N ALA A 122 13.75 -5.09 31.45
CA ALA A 122 14.48 -4.56 32.60
C ALA A 122 15.23 -5.65 33.38
N ALA A 123 14.68 -6.86 33.47
CA ALA A 123 15.36 -8.00 34.09
C ALA A 123 16.55 -8.47 33.23
N ASP A 124 16.35 -8.60 31.92
CA ASP A 124 17.40 -9.03 30.99
C ASP A 124 18.57 -8.04 30.96
N LEU A 125 18.28 -6.73 30.96
CA LEU A 125 19.31 -5.69 31.00
C LEU A 125 20.10 -5.64 32.33
N LYS A 126 19.48 -6.02 33.45
CA LYS A 126 20.17 -6.09 34.76
C LYS A 126 21.11 -7.28 34.89
N THR A 127 20.92 -8.31 34.07
CA THR A 127 21.69 -9.55 34.17
C THR A 127 23.04 -9.44 33.44
N GLY A 128 23.33 -8.30 32.78
CA GLY A 128 24.53 -8.11 31.97
C GLY A 128 24.40 -8.92 30.69
N GLY A 129 24.00 -8.27 29.61
CA GLY A 129 23.74 -8.95 28.34
C GLY A 129 24.99 -9.61 27.78
N ASP A 130 25.06 -10.93 27.84
CA ASP A 130 25.81 -11.71 26.87
C ASP A 130 24.83 -12.10 25.76
N LEU A 131 24.84 -11.33 24.67
CA LEU A 131 24.11 -11.69 23.46
C LEU A 131 24.95 -12.77 22.75
N PRO A 132 24.44 -14.00 22.53
CA PRO A 132 25.17 -15.00 21.78
C PRO A 132 25.16 -14.61 20.30
N GLY A 133 26.23 -14.00 19.80
CA GLY A 133 26.35 -13.68 18.38
C GLY A 133 27.36 -12.60 18.00
N GLY A 134 28.60 -12.72 18.44
CA GLY A 134 29.72 -11.87 18.00
C GLY A 134 30.98 -12.68 17.70
N GLY A 135 30.84 -13.83 17.03
CA GLY A 135 31.98 -14.60 16.54
C GLY A 135 32.49 -14.02 15.23
N GLY A 136 33.66 -13.38 15.25
CA GLY A 136 34.32 -12.90 14.04
C GLY A 136 35.71 -12.30 14.27
N ALA A 137 36.72 -13.11 13.95
CA ALA A 137 38.09 -12.80 13.54
C ALA A 137 39.16 -12.44 14.60
N ALA A 138 39.96 -13.46 14.93
CA ALA A 138 41.43 -13.39 14.84
C ALA A 138 41.90 -14.59 14.00
#